data_AF-A0A0S8E534-F1
#
_entry.id   AF-A0A0S8E534-F1
#
_cell.length_a   1.000
_cell.length_b   1.000
_cell.length_c   1.000
_cell.angle_alpha   90.00
_cell.angle_beta   90.00
_cell.angle_gamma   90.00
#
_symmetry.space_group_name_H-M   'P 1'
#
loop_
_entity.id
_entity.type
_entity.pdbx_description
1 polymer ?
#
loop_
_entity_poly.entity_id
_entity_poly.type
_entity_poly.pdbx_seq_one_letter_code
_entity_poly.pdbx_strand_id
1 'polypeptide(L)' 'MKSVETEGKTVKEAIEIALQKLGVTRDKVNVQVLSEGHHGLFGMKGLKQAKVKVTLKEEKTHPHKT' A
#
# COMPACT_ATOMS: atom_id res chain seq x y z
N MET A 1 -4.28 14.52 -7.49
CA MET A 1 -4.16 13.49 -6.44
C MET A 1 -2.96 12.60 -6.74
N LYS A 2 -2.04 12.42 -5.78
CA LYS A 2 -0.88 11.51 -5.93
C LYS A 2 -1.28 10.11 -5.47
N SER A 3 -1.07 9.10 -6.29
CA SER A 3 -1.23 7.68 -5.92
C SER A 3 -0.02 6.87 -6.33
N VAL A 4 0.35 5.87 -5.52
CA VAL A 4 1.42 4.92 -5.82
C VAL A 4 0.87 3.51 -5.82
N GLU A 5 1.35 2.69 -6.73
CA GLU A 5 1.04 1.27 -6.78
C GLU A 5 2.29 0.49 -6.38
N THR A 6 2.13 -0.44 -5.46
CA THR A 6 3.23 -1.25 -4.93
C THR A 6 2.83 -2.70 -4.84
N GLU A 7 3.84 -3.55 -5.00
CA GLU A 7 3.74 -4.99 -5.01
C GLU A 7 4.63 -5.53 -3.90
N GLY A 8 4.17 -6.56 -3.21
CA GLY A 8 4.87 -7.16 -2.08
C GLY A 8 4.54 -8.63 -1.93
N LYS A 9 5.30 -9.33 -1.09
CA LYS A 9 5.00 -10.74 -0.77
C LYS A 9 3.66 -10.87 -0.06
N THR A 10 3.30 -9.86 0.73
CA THR A 10 2.03 -9.76 1.45
C THR A 10 1.43 -8.37 1.28
N VAL A 11 0.11 -8.25 1.52
CA VAL A 11 -0.59 -6.94 1.51
C VAL A 11 0.08 -5.96 2.46
N LYS A 12 0.50 -6.43 3.64
CA LYS A 12 1.14 -5.58 4.66
C LYS A 12 2.46 -5.00 4.16
N GLU A 13 3.30 -5.84 3.57
CA GLU A 13 4.60 -5.43 3.01
C GLU A 13 4.41 -4.43 1.86
N ALA A 14 3.44 -4.68 0.97
CA ALA A 14 3.12 -3.78 -0.12
C ALA A 14 2.65 -2.39 0.40
N ILE A 15 1.85 -2.37 1.47
CA ILE A 15 1.40 -1.13 2.12
C ILE A 15 2.58 -0.36 2.72
N GLU A 16 3.46 -1.03 3.47
CA GLU A 16 4.63 -0.37 4.08
C GLU A 16 5.54 0.28 3.04
N ILE A 17 5.81 -0.41 1.93
CA ILE A 17 6.60 0.13 0.82
C ILE A 17 5.93 1.37 0.22
N ALA A 18 4.60 1.35 0.04
CA ALA A 18 3.87 2.50 -0.48
C ALA A 18 3.90 3.70 0.47
N LEU A 19 3.72 3.46 1.78
CA LEU A 19 3.78 4.50 2.80
C LEU A 19 5.16 5.14 2.86
N GLN A 20 6.23 4.33 2.82
CA GLN A 20 7.61 4.83 2.79
C GLN A 20 7.90 5.65 1.53
N LYS A 21 7.44 5.20 0.35
CA LYS A 21 7.58 5.95 -0.91
C LYS A 21 6.88 7.30 -0.88
N LEU A 22 5.73 7.37 -0.21
CA LEU A 22 4.97 8.61 -0.06
C LEU A 22 5.45 9.47 1.11
N GLY A 23 6.24 8.93 2.04
CA GLY A 23 6.72 9.63 3.23
C GLY A 23 5.60 10.02 4.20
N VAL A 24 4.51 9.25 4.22
CA VAL A 24 3.32 9.54 5.03
C VAL A 24 2.84 8.32 5.79
N THR A 25 2.01 8.55 6.80
CA THR A 25 1.38 7.49 7.59
C THR A 25 0.08 6.99 6.96
N ARG A 26 -0.36 5.81 7.39
CA ARG A 26 -1.56 5.13 6.86
C ARG A 26 -2.85 5.96 7.02
N ASP A 27 -2.90 6.83 8.02
CA ASP A 27 -4.04 7.74 8.24
C ASP A 27 -4.21 8.75 7.10
N LYS A 28 -3.10 9.24 6.54
CA LYS A 28 -3.07 10.26 5.49
C LYS A 28 -3.28 9.71 4.08
N VAL A 29 -3.49 8.41 3.96
CA VAL A 29 -3.66 7.74 2.68
C VAL A 29 -4.89 6.87 2.67
N ASN A 30 -5.37 6.58 1.46
CA ASN A 30 -6.36 5.58 1.19
C ASN A 30 -5.66 4.35 0.61
N VAL A 31 -5.79 3.22 1.28
CA VAL A 31 -5.19 1.95 0.85
C VAL A 31 -6.26 1.13 0.15
N GLN A 32 -6.02 0.79 -1.10
CA GLN A 32 -6.87 -0.07 -1.90
C GLN A 32 -6.10 -1.34 -2.26
N VAL A 33 -6.58 -2.50 -1.81
CA VAL A 33 -5.96 -3.78 -2.14
C VAL A 33 -6.47 -4.23 -3.50
N LEU A 34 -5.57 -4.29 -4.49
CA LEU A 34 -5.90 -4.74 -5.85
C LEU A 34 -5.75 -6.26 -5.97
N SER A 35 -4.81 -6.84 -5.22
CA SER A 35 -4.57 -8.27 -5.14
C SER A 35 -4.06 -8.59 -3.74
N GLU A 36 -4.72 -9.49 -3.04
CA GLU A 36 -4.26 -9.92 -1.72
C GLU A 36 -2.97 -10.75 -1.79
N GLY A 37 -2.62 -11.24 -2.98
CA GLY A 37 -1.58 -12.24 -3.15
C GLY A 37 -2.05 -13.57 -2.58
N HIS A 38 -1.82 -14.66 -3.30
CA HIS A 38 -2.23 -15.98 -2.82
C HIS A 38 -0.99 -16.81 -2.56
N HIS A 39 -0.85 -17.25 -1.31
CA HIS A 39 0.06 -18.32 -0.98
C HIS A 39 -0.60 -19.61 -1.45
N GLY A 40 -0.05 -20.22 -2.50
CA GLY A 40 -0.46 -21.55 -2.93
C GLY A 40 -0.25 -22.53 -1.79
N LEU A 41 -1.32 -22.86 -1.07
CA LEU A 41 -1.35 -23.98 -0.16
C LEU A 41 -1.64 -25.23 -1.00
N PHE A 42 -0.81 -26.26 -0.88
CA PHE A 42 -0.74 -27.47 -1.72
C PHE A 42 -0.01 -27.33 -3.08
N GLY A 43 1.31 -27.57 -3.07
CA GLY A 43 2.03 -28.19 -4.19
C GLY A 43 2.19 -27.42 -5.52
N MET A 44 1.56 -26.26 -5.70
CA MET A 44 1.62 -25.52 -6.97
C MET A 44 2.56 -24.31 -6.88
N LYS A 45 3.58 -24.30 -7.76
CA LYS A 45 4.45 -23.15 -8.03
C LYS A 45 3.62 -21.96 -8.52
N GLY A 46 3.26 -21.07 -7.61
CA GLY A 46 2.55 -19.85 -7.95
C GLY A 46 2.49 -18.88 -6.77
N LEU A 47 3.61 -18.22 -6.47
CA LEU A 47 3.61 -17.08 -5.55
C LEU A 47 3.05 -15.88 -6.29
N LYS A 48 1.74 -15.65 -6.18
CA LYS A 48 1.14 -14.42 -6.71
C LYS A 48 1.38 -13.31 -5.69
N GLN A 49 2.12 -12.27 -6.09
CA GLN A 49 2.42 -11.14 -5.22
C GLN A 49 1.14 -10.36 -4.89
N ALA A 50 1.11 -9.81 -3.68
CA ALA A 50 0.10 -8.86 -3.26
C ALA A 50 0.34 -7.53 -3.96
N LYS A 51 -0.73 -6.89 -4.42
CA LYS A 51 -0.68 -5.59 -5.09
C LYS A 51 -1.64 -4.65 -4.39
N VAL A 52 -1.14 -3.47 -4.04
CA VAL A 52 -1.93 -2.42 -3.40
C VAL A 52 -1.73 -1.10 -4.10
N LYS A 53 -2.78 -0.29 -4.11
CA LYS A 53 -2.79 1.09 -4.58
C LYS A 53 -3.01 1.99 -3.40
N VAL A 54 -2.06 2.87 -3.13
CA VAL A 54 -2.14 3.82 -2.03
C VAL A 54 -2.28 5.22 -2.62
N THR A 55 -3.38 5.88 -2.31
CA THR A 55 -3.69 7.23 -2.77
C THR A 55 -3.54 8.18 -1.60
N LEU A 56 -2.76 9.24 -1.74
CA LEU A 56 -2.72 10.31 -0.75
C LEU A 56 -4.12 10.90 -0.62
N LYS A 57 -4.67 10.86 0.60
CA LYS A 57 -5.82 11.69 0.93
C LYS A 57 -5.30 13.11 0.87
N GLU A 58 -6.07 14.01 0.27
CA GLU A 58 -5.80 15.43 0.38
C GLU A 58 -6.03 15.79 1.85
N GLU A 59 -4.97 15.63 2.64
CA GLU A 59 -4.94 16.17 3.97
C GLU A 59 -4.96 17.67 3.77
N LYS A 60 -6.13 18.26 4.02
CA LYS A 60 -6.24 19.70 4.21
C LYS A 60 -5.14 20.06 5.20
N THR A 61 -4.15 20.77 4.69
CA THR A 61 -3.04 21.36 5.41
C THR A 61 -3.56 21.89 6.74
N HIS A 62 -3.29 21.19 7.83
CA HIS A 62 -3.17 21.84 9.11
C HIS A 62 -1.71 22.27 9.17
N PRO A 63 -1.38 23.55 8.85
CA PRO A 63 -0.08 24.06 9.22
C PRO A 63 0.01 23.88 10.73
N HIS A 64 0.85 22.97 11.20
CA HIS A 64 1.27 22.99 12.59
C HIS A 64 2.13 24.23 12.74
N LYS A 65 1.43 25.32 13.08
CA LYS A 65 1.98 26.55 13.60
C LYS A 65 2.45 26.21 15.02
N THR A 66 3.75 26.29 15.27
CA THR A 66 4.43 26.97 16.40
C THR A 66 5.90 26.58 16.38
#